data_AF-A0A8J5TKC4-F1
#
_entry.id   AF-A0A8J5TKC4-F1
#
_cell.length_a   1.000
_cell.length_b   1.000
_cell.length_c   1.000
_cell.angle_alpha   90.00
_cell.angle_beta   90.00
_cell.angle_gamma   90.00
#
_symmetry.space_group_name_H-M   'P 1'
#
loop_
_entity.id
_entity.type
_entity.pdbx_description
1 polymer ?
#
loop_
_entity_poly.entity_id
_entity_poly.type
_entity_poly.pdbx_seq_one_letter_code
_entity_poly.pdbx_strand_id
1 'polypeptide(L)'
;MQLIVISNESYAAKVIKAQAFIELLDYIEDHRGFGTVLSMTKLRALFDKHLLSLGCSHSHGHTTRLRQDIVSMLPDIKAIEKSSGCWELVLNDDPSQVVEEMKNTTSTDMRILAQAAKILRRDILEKKQVFSGFFSSTSEADSVVLTLRSFLHILLDGLSIDVDIPSASSKKIVLSLVQTIMHNSVGKRSPNPQNMPRHRRE
;
A
#
# COMPACT_ATOMS: atom_id res chain seq x y z
N MET A 1 -49.23 5.59 21.60
CA MET A 1 -48.79 4.83 20.41
C MET A 1 -47.48 5.45 19.94
N GLN A 2 -46.34 4.90 20.37
CA GLN A 2 -45.01 5.39 20.00
C GLN A 2 -44.66 4.87 18.62
N LEU A 3 -44.54 5.77 17.64
CA LEU A 3 -43.94 5.45 16.35
C LEU A 3 -42.42 5.33 16.54
N ILE A 4 -41.93 4.10 16.51
CA ILE A 4 -40.50 3.81 16.37
C ILE A 4 -40.12 4.25 14.96
N VAL A 5 -39.49 5.43 14.85
CA VAL A 5 -38.79 5.83 13.63
C VAL A 5 -37.51 4.99 13.59
N ILE A 6 -37.58 3.83 12.94
CA ILE A 6 -36.38 3.08 12.55
C ILE A 6 -35.75 3.90 11.43
N SER A 7 -34.73 4.69 11.76
CA SER A 7 -33.90 5.41 10.79
C SER A 7 -33.25 4.39 9.87
N ASN A 8 -33.88 4.16 8.72
CA ASN A 8 -33.38 3.24 7.70
C ASN A 8 -32.20 3.92 7.01
N GLU A 9 -31.02 3.76 7.59
CA GLU A 9 -29.78 4.29 7.05
C GLU A 9 -29.58 3.75 5.63
N SER A 10 -29.48 4.66 4.66
CA SER A 10 -29.33 4.32 3.23
C SER A 10 -28.20 3.32 3.03
N TYR A 11 -28.39 2.32 2.16
CA TYR A 11 -27.38 1.31 1.83
C TYR A 11 -26.04 1.95 1.44
N ALA A 12 -26.07 3.05 0.69
CA ALA A 12 -24.88 3.82 0.32
C ALA A 12 -24.13 4.37 1.55
N ALA A 13 -24.86 4.86 2.56
CA ALA A 13 -24.25 5.35 3.80
C ALA A 13 -23.58 4.24 4.61
N LYS A 14 -24.15 3.01 4.58
CA LYS A 14 -23.55 1.83 5.22
C LYS A 14 -22.25 1.42 4.53
N VAL A 15 -22.22 1.42 3.19
CA VAL A 15 -21.01 1.12 2.40
C VAL A 15 -19.91 2.15 2.68
N ILE A 16 -20.25 3.44 2.67
CA ILE A 16 -19.31 4.53 2.98
C ILE A 16 -18.74 4.39 4.41
N LYS A 17 -19.58 4.05 5.39
CA LYS A 17 -19.14 3.82 6.77
C LYS A 17 -18.23 2.60 6.91
N ALA A 18 -18.53 1.52 6.20
CA ALA A 18 -17.68 0.33 6.18
C ALA A 18 -16.32 0.64 5.53
N GLN A 19 -16.31 1.37 4.41
CA GLN A 19 -15.08 1.82 3.77
C GLN A 19 -14.24 2.68 4.71
N ALA A 20 -14.82 3.73 5.31
CA ALA A 20 -14.11 4.60 6.23
C ALA A 20 -13.56 3.86 7.46
N PHE A 21 -14.24 2.79 7.87
CA PHE A 21 -13.82 1.97 9.00
C PHE A 21 -12.65 1.05 8.63
N ILE A 22 -12.69 0.44 7.44
CA ILE A 22 -11.56 -0.35 6.91
C ILE A 22 -10.31 0.52 6.78
N GLU A 23 -10.43 1.71 6.19
CA GLU A 23 -9.30 2.64 6.04
C GLU A 23 -8.74 3.12 7.40
N LEU A 24 -9.59 3.21 8.44
CA LEU A 24 -9.14 3.48 9.81
C LEU A 24 -8.36 2.29 10.41
N LEU A 25 -8.77 1.05 10.13
CA LEU A 25 -8.06 -0.15 10.58
C LEU A 25 -6.68 -0.25 9.92
N ASP A 26 -6.60 0.05 8.62
CA ASP A 26 -5.34 0.10 7.87
C ASP A 26 -4.42 1.18 8.44
N TYR A 27 -4.95 2.38 8.73
CA TYR A 27 -4.16 3.42 9.43
C TYR A 27 -3.63 2.91 10.78
N ILE A 28 -4.45 2.19 11.55
CA ILE A 28 -4.01 1.61 12.82
C ILE A 28 -2.93 0.55 12.59
N GLU A 29 -3.02 -0.32 11.56
CA GLU A 29 -1.98 -1.27 11.10
C GLU A 29 -0.66 -0.58 10.74
N ASP A 30 -0.70 0.47 9.93
CA ASP A 30 0.50 1.16 9.45
C ASP A 30 1.26 1.88 10.58
N HIS A 31 0.58 2.21 11.66
CA HIS A 31 1.17 2.89 12.81
C HIS A 31 1.46 1.94 13.99
N ARG A 32 1.32 0.61 13.78
CA ARG A 32 1.68 -0.39 14.79
C ARG A 32 3.17 -0.43 14.99
N GLY A 33 3.57 -0.44 16.25
CA GLY A 33 4.96 -0.47 16.68
C GLY A 33 5.03 -0.79 18.16
N PHE A 34 6.21 -1.19 18.61
CA PHE A 34 6.43 -1.55 20.01
C PHE A 34 6.07 -0.39 20.93
N GLY A 35 5.15 -0.63 21.88
CA GLY A 35 4.69 0.40 22.81
C GLY A 35 3.89 1.53 22.18
N THR A 36 3.34 1.36 20.97
CA THR A 36 2.46 2.35 20.35
C THR A 36 1.20 2.55 21.18
N VAL A 37 0.93 3.82 21.50
CA VAL A 37 -0.30 4.27 22.19
C VAL A 37 -1.08 5.18 21.24
N LEU A 38 -2.28 4.75 20.84
CA LEU A 38 -3.15 5.53 19.96
C LEU A 38 -4.33 6.11 20.73
N SER A 39 -4.55 7.42 20.59
CA SER A 39 -5.64 8.10 21.29
C SER A 39 -6.96 7.94 20.53
N MET A 40 -8.01 7.47 21.22
CA MET A 40 -9.35 7.30 20.61
C MET A 40 -9.98 8.62 20.15
N THR A 41 -9.65 9.76 20.78
CA THR A 41 -10.13 11.07 20.32
C THR A 41 -9.52 11.45 18.98
N LYS A 42 -8.23 11.13 18.76
CA LYS A 42 -7.56 11.33 17.48
C LYS A 42 -8.11 10.40 16.40
N LEU A 43 -8.21 9.10 16.70
CA LEU A 43 -8.77 8.11 15.77
C LEU A 43 -10.21 8.47 15.38
N ARG A 44 -10.98 8.96 16.35
CA ARG A 44 -12.33 9.43 16.08
C ARG A 44 -12.35 10.64 15.15
N ALA A 45 -11.51 11.63 15.39
CA ALA A 45 -11.42 12.80 14.52
C ALA A 45 -11.00 12.42 13.09
N LEU A 46 -10.08 11.45 12.93
CA LEU A 46 -9.70 10.92 11.62
C LEU A 46 -10.88 10.23 10.92
N PHE A 47 -11.58 9.35 11.64
CA PHE A 47 -12.77 8.67 11.12
C PHE A 47 -13.87 9.65 10.69
N ASP A 48 -14.14 10.68 11.50
CA ASP A 48 -15.16 11.69 11.18
C ASP A 48 -14.76 12.55 9.98
N LYS A 49 -13.49 12.96 9.91
CA LYS A 49 -12.95 13.69 8.76
C LYS A 49 -13.09 12.87 7.48
N HIS A 50 -12.85 11.56 7.57
CA HIS A 50 -12.91 10.68 6.42
C HIS A 50 -14.35 10.40 5.98
N LEU A 51 -15.28 10.19 6.92
CA LEU A 51 -16.72 10.13 6.61
C LEU A 51 -17.20 11.38 5.88
N LEU A 52 -16.77 12.57 6.32
CA LEU A 52 -17.09 13.83 5.65
C LEU A 52 -16.53 13.87 4.22
N SER A 53 -15.30 13.40 4.00
CA SER A 53 -14.68 13.35 2.67
C SER A 53 -15.43 12.43 1.70
N LEU A 54 -16.03 11.36 2.20
CA LEU A 54 -16.83 10.42 1.42
C LEU A 54 -18.30 10.86 1.27
N GLY A 55 -18.63 12.11 1.64
CA GLY A 55 -19.96 12.68 1.49
C GLY A 55 -20.95 12.24 2.58
N CYS A 56 -20.49 11.66 3.69
CA CYS A 56 -21.33 11.28 4.83
C CYS A 56 -21.23 12.31 5.96
N SER A 57 -22.24 13.16 6.08
CA SER A 57 -22.31 14.18 7.15
C SER A 57 -22.72 13.63 8.51
N HIS A 58 -23.21 12.38 8.57
CA HIS A 58 -23.80 11.80 9.78
C HIS A 58 -22.78 10.98 10.56
N SER A 59 -21.89 11.67 11.28
CA SER A 59 -21.13 11.05 12.37
C SER A 59 -21.99 10.99 13.63
N HIS A 60 -22.86 9.99 13.72
CA HIS A 60 -23.58 9.65 14.95
C HIS A 60 -23.00 8.43 15.66
N GLY A 61 -21.80 7.98 15.27
CA GLY A 61 -21.11 6.93 16.01
C GLY A 61 -20.82 7.44 17.43
N HIS A 62 -21.04 6.64 18.47
CA HIS A 62 -20.46 6.96 19.77
C HIS A 62 -19.00 6.49 19.75
N THR A 63 -18.07 7.29 20.30
CA THR A 63 -16.64 6.90 20.38
C THR A 63 -16.48 5.56 21.09
N THR A 64 -17.38 5.26 22.02
CA THR A 64 -17.53 3.97 22.70
C THR A 64 -17.80 2.80 21.75
N ARG A 65 -18.65 3.00 20.74
CA ARG A 65 -19.02 1.98 19.75
C ARG A 65 -17.89 1.78 18.75
N LEU A 66 -17.32 2.87 18.23
CA LEU A 66 -16.15 2.80 17.35
C LEU A 66 -14.98 2.06 18.05
N ARG A 67 -14.74 2.34 19.32
CA ARG A 67 -13.76 1.62 20.14
C ARG A 67 -14.08 0.13 20.24
N GLN A 68 -15.33 -0.24 20.51
CA GLN A 68 -15.75 -1.64 20.58
C GLN A 68 -15.53 -2.36 19.25
N ASP A 69 -15.90 -1.72 18.15
CA ASP A 69 -15.72 -2.24 16.79
C ASP A 69 -14.22 -2.45 16.49
N ILE A 70 -13.36 -1.48 16.83
CA ILE A 70 -11.89 -1.61 16.68
C ILE A 70 -11.35 -2.78 17.49
N VAL A 71 -11.65 -2.84 18.80
CA VAL A 71 -11.15 -3.92 19.68
C VAL A 71 -11.69 -5.29 19.25
N SER A 72 -12.89 -5.36 18.69
CA SER A 72 -13.45 -6.61 18.17
C SER A 72 -12.77 -7.11 16.90
N MET A 73 -12.30 -6.21 16.04
CA MET A 73 -11.60 -6.56 14.80
C MET A 73 -10.10 -6.80 15.04
N LEU A 74 -9.54 -6.19 16.08
CA LEU A 74 -8.12 -6.22 16.45
C LEU A 74 -7.99 -6.69 17.92
N PRO A 75 -8.08 -8.02 18.17
CA PRO A 75 -8.17 -8.58 19.52
C PRO A 75 -6.88 -8.44 20.34
N ASP A 76 -5.75 -8.17 19.69
CA ASP A 76 -4.44 -7.85 20.25
C ASP A 76 -4.38 -6.44 20.89
N ILE A 77 -5.29 -5.55 20.49
CA ILE A 77 -5.41 -4.19 21.03
C ILE A 77 -6.29 -4.17 22.29
N LYS A 78 -5.78 -3.60 23.37
CA LYS A 78 -6.56 -3.24 24.56
C LYS A 78 -6.88 -1.76 24.59
N ALA A 79 -8.12 -1.44 24.95
CA ALA A 79 -8.50 -0.07 25.29
C ALA A 79 -8.33 0.19 26.79
N ILE A 80 -7.51 1.16 27.14
CA ILE A 80 -7.25 1.60 28.51
C ILE A 80 -7.86 3.00 28.70
N GLU A 81 -8.61 3.19 29.78
CA GLU A 81 -9.14 4.51 30.13
C GLU A 81 -8.10 5.30 30.91
N LYS A 82 -7.70 6.47 30.41
CA LYS A 82 -6.69 7.33 31.04
C LYS A 82 -7.32 8.35 31.97
N SER A 83 -8.49 8.87 31.59
CA SER A 83 -9.33 9.78 32.35
C SER A 83 -10.78 9.64 31.85
N SER A 84 -11.76 10.10 32.62
CA SER A 84 -13.20 9.90 32.31
C SER A 84 -13.54 10.22 30.85
N GLY A 85 -13.85 9.19 30.06
CA GLY A 85 -14.21 9.31 28.65
C GLY A 85 -13.04 9.40 27.65
N CYS A 86 -11.79 9.41 28.12
CA CYS A 86 -10.57 9.44 27.32
C CYS A 86 -9.91 8.05 27.29
N TRP A 87 -10.02 7.39 26.14
CA TRP A 87 -9.50 6.05 25.92
C TRP A 87 -8.23 6.08 25.06
N GLU A 88 -7.24 5.30 25.45
CA GLU A 88 -6.04 5.00 24.69
C GLU A 88 -6.08 3.53 24.27
N LEU A 89 -5.73 3.25 23.02
CA LEU A 89 -5.52 1.92 22.50
C LEU A 89 -4.05 1.56 22.68
N VAL A 90 -3.80 0.47 23.37
CA VAL A 90 -2.47 -0.07 23.66
C VAL A 90 -2.40 -1.48 23.12
N LEU A 91 -1.39 -1.76 22.29
CA LEU A 91 -1.14 -3.10 21.79
C LEU A 91 -0.58 -3.97 22.94
N ASN A 92 -1.12 -5.17 23.12
CA ASN A 92 -0.51 -6.14 24.03
C ASN A 92 0.70 -6.77 23.35
N ASP A 93 1.86 -6.19 23.60
CA ASP A 93 3.11 -6.89 23.35
C ASP A 93 3.32 -7.92 24.48
N ASP A 94 2.70 -9.11 24.37
CA ASP A 94 3.32 -10.29 24.97
C ASP A 94 4.55 -10.60 24.10
N PRO A 95 5.78 -10.39 24.59
CA PRO A 95 6.99 -10.53 23.79
C PRO A 95 7.11 -11.94 23.17
N SER A 96 6.43 -12.93 23.75
CA SER A 96 6.31 -14.30 23.25
C SER A 96 5.52 -14.38 21.93
N GLN A 97 4.38 -13.66 21.85
CA GLN A 97 3.54 -13.59 20.67
C GLN A 97 4.16 -12.69 19.60
N VAL A 98 4.85 -11.62 19.98
CA VAL A 98 5.57 -10.75 19.03
C VAL A 98 6.69 -11.51 18.31
N VAL A 99 7.34 -12.49 18.93
CA VAL A 99 8.36 -13.32 18.26
C VAL A 99 7.73 -14.35 17.31
N GLU A 100 6.57 -14.91 17.65
CA GLU A 100 5.77 -15.78 16.77
C GLU A 100 5.17 -14.99 15.59
N GLU A 101 4.62 -13.81 15.87
CA GLU A 101 4.09 -12.89 14.87
C GLU A 101 5.19 -12.30 14.02
N MET A 102 6.35 -11.87 14.55
CA MET A 102 7.51 -11.48 13.74
C MET A 102 7.97 -12.61 12.83
N LYS A 103 7.93 -13.88 13.28
CA LYS A 103 8.21 -15.02 12.39
C LYS A 103 7.16 -15.14 11.29
N ASN A 104 5.88 -14.89 11.60
CA ASN A 104 4.76 -14.99 10.68
C ASN A 104 4.60 -13.77 9.74
N THR A 105 4.81 -12.53 10.18
CA THR A 105 4.86 -11.30 9.39
C THR A 105 6.13 -11.23 8.57
N THR A 106 7.30 -11.59 9.11
CA THR A 106 8.51 -11.74 8.26
C THR A 106 8.25 -12.79 7.17
N SER A 107 7.60 -13.92 7.49
CA SER A 107 7.21 -14.90 6.48
C SER A 107 6.17 -14.38 5.49
N THR A 108 5.23 -13.53 5.93
CA THR A 108 4.15 -12.98 5.10
C THR A 108 4.66 -11.87 4.18
N ASP A 109 5.44 -10.93 4.71
CA ASP A 109 6.11 -9.87 3.96
C ASP A 109 7.11 -10.46 2.99
N MET A 110 7.91 -11.46 3.40
CA MET A 110 8.80 -12.17 2.49
C MET A 110 8.03 -12.90 1.40
N ARG A 111 6.83 -13.45 1.70
CA ARG A 111 5.96 -14.05 0.68
C ARG A 111 5.41 -13.01 -0.29
N ILE A 112 4.98 -11.85 0.19
CA ILE A 112 4.51 -10.73 -0.63
C ILE A 112 5.64 -10.21 -1.51
N LEU A 113 6.82 -9.98 -0.94
CA LEU A 113 8.02 -9.56 -1.66
C LEU A 113 8.46 -10.62 -2.68
N ALA A 114 8.42 -11.91 -2.34
CA ALA A 114 8.73 -12.99 -3.27
C ALA A 114 7.71 -13.05 -4.42
N GLN A 115 6.43 -12.80 -4.15
CA GLN A 115 5.39 -12.76 -5.16
C GLN A 115 5.54 -11.52 -6.06
N ALA A 116 5.81 -10.35 -5.50
CA ALA A 116 6.11 -9.12 -6.25
C ALA A 116 7.35 -9.32 -7.13
N ALA A 117 8.45 -9.85 -6.56
CA ALA A 117 9.67 -10.17 -7.29
C ALA A 117 9.42 -11.18 -8.42
N LYS A 118 8.58 -12.20 -8.20
CA LYS A 118 8.20 -13.17 -9.24
C LYS A 118 7.45 -12.51 -10.40
N ILE A 119 6.49 -11.64 -10.10
CA ILE A 119 5.74 -10.87 -11.11
C ILE A 119 6.69 -9.98 -11.90
N LEU A 120 7.50 -9.17 -11.20
CA LEU A 120 8.47 -8.27 -11.82
C LEU A 120 9.45 -9.04 -12.70
N ARG A 121 10.02 -10.14 -12.20
CA ARG A 121 10.97 -10.95 -12.95
C ARG A 121 10.35 -11.58 -14.19
N ARG A 122 9.12 -12.10 -14.11
CA ARG A 122 8.40 -12.62 -15.27
C ARG A 122 8.26 -11.55 -16.34
N ASP A 123 7.73 -10.39 -15.97
CA ASP A 123 7.44 -9.32 -16.93
C ASP A 123 8.74 -8.78 -17.57
N ILE A 124 9.81 -8.62 -16.79
CA ILE A 124 11.14 -8.22 -17.29
C ILE A 124 11.66 -9.22 -18.34
N LEU A 125 11.53 -10.53 -18.09
CA LEU A 125 12.03 -11.57 -18.98
C LEU A 125 11.16 -11.75 -20.23
N GLU A 126 9.85 -11.50 -20.13
CA GLU A 126 8.91 -11.59 -21.25
C GLU A 126 8.94 -10.36 -22.17
N LYS A 127 9.46 -9.22 -21.69
CA LYS A 127 9.55 -7.98 -22.46
C LYS A 127 10.45 -8.14 -23.68
N LYS A 128 9.81 -8.23 -24.85
CA LYS A 128 10.48 -8.16 -26.15
C LYS A 128 10.79 -6.71 -26.50
N GLN A 129 12.05 -6.44 -26.80
CA GLN A 129 12.47 -5.17 -27.38
C GLN A 129 12.22 -5.22 -28.87
N VAL A 130 11.51 -4.22 -29.40
CA VAL A 130 11.24 -4.08 -30.83
C VAL A 130 11.80 -2.73 -31.25
N PHE A 131 12.78 -2.75 -32.15
CA PHE A 131 13.33 -1.54 -32.75
C PHE A 131 12.73 -1.36 -34.15
N SER A 132 12.01 -0.26 -34.36
CA SER A 132 11.34 0.07 -35.62
C SER A 132 12.19 0.92 -36.57
N GLY A 133 13.47 1.17 -36.24
CA GLY A 133 14.38 2.00 -37.04
C GLY A 133 14.41 3.48 -36.65
N PHE A 134 13.48 3.95 -35.81
CA PHE A 134 13.38 5.34 -35.37
C PHE A 134 13.17 5.42 -33.85
N PHE A 135 13.66 6.48 -33.22
CA PHE A 135 13.39 6.79 -31.82
C PHE A 135 12.31 7.87 -31.74
N SER A 136 11.14 7.49 -31.22
CA SER A 136 10.09 8.42 -30.79
C SER A 136 10.46 9.13 -29.49
N SER A 137 9.76 10.22 -29.17
CA SER A 137 9.84 10.89 -27.86
C SER A 137 9.43 10.01 -26.68
N THR A 138 8.74 8.89 -26.93
CA THR A 138 8.29 7.92 -25.91
C THR A 138 9.18 6.68 -25.83
N SER A 139 10.20 6.56 -26.68
CA SER A 139 10.99 5.33 -26.85
C SER A 139 11.61 4.83 -25.55
N GLU A 140 12.06 5.74 -24.70
CA GLU A 140 12.63 5.40 -23.39
C GLU A 140 11.58 4.74 -22.48
N ALA A 141 10.39 5.33 -22.38
CA ALA A 141 9.28 4.80 -21.60
C ALA A 141 8.73 3.48 -22.18
N ASP A 142 8.73 3.33 -23.50
CA ASP A 142 8.24 2.12 -24.19
C ASP A 142 9.24 0.96 -24.11
N SER A 143 10.53 1.27 -23.92
CA SER A 143 11.60 0.28 -23.78
C SER A 143 11.59 -0.44 -22.43
N VAL A 144 10.88 0.07 -21.43
CA VAL A 144 10.84 -0.51 -20.09
C VAL A 144 9.54 -1.28 -19.81
N VAL A 145 9.55 -2.14 -18.78
CA VAL A 145 8.32 -2.79 -18.29
C VAL A 145 7.52 -1.88 -17.38
N LEU A 146 6.22 -1.76 -17.65
CA LEU A 146 5.30 -0.89 -16.91
C LEU A 146 5.20 -1.29 -15.44
N THR A 147 5.14 -2.58 -15.13
CA THR A 147 5.00 -3.09 -13.75
C THR A 147 6.20 -2.73 -12.87
N LEU A 148 7.42 -2.85 -13.39
CA LEU A 148 8.63 -2.41 -12.66
C LEU A 148 8.68 -0.89 -12.51
N ARG A 149 8.24 -0.15 -13.53
CA ARG A 149 8.14 1.31 -13.46
C ARG A 149 7.14 1.75 -12.38
N SER A 150 5.95 1.17 -12.36
CA SER A 150 4.92 1.44 -11.35
C SER A 150 5.41 1.06 -9.95
N PHE A 151 6.08 -0.09 -9.81
CA PHE A 151 6.68 -0.49 -8.54
C PHE A 151 7.70 0.52 -8.03
N LEU A 152 8.58 1.03 -8.89
CA LEU A 152 9.57 2.03 -8.48
C LEU A 152 8.96 3.40 -8.17
N HIS A 153 7.88 3.80 -8.85
CA HIS A 153 7.12 4.98 -8.46
C HIS A 153 6.55 4.82 -7.04
N ILE A 154 5.92 3.68 -6.75
CA ILE A 154 5.40 3.38 -5.42
C ILE A 154 6.53 3.34 -4.37
N LEU A 155 7.69 2.78 -4.74
CA LEU A 155 8.83 2.65 -3.83
C LEU A 155 9.48 4.01 -3.50
N LEU A 156 9.60 4.91 -4.48
CA LEU A 156 10.31 6.19 -4.31
C LEU A 156 9.38 7.32 -3.85
N ASP A 157 8.16 7.36 -4.38
CA ASP A 157 7.21 8.44 -4.14
C ASP A 157 6.12 8.04 -3.10
N GLY A 158 6.05 6.76 -2.71
CA GLY A 158 4.99 6.21 -1.85
C GLY A 158 3.69 5.90 -2.61
N LEU A 159 2.67 5.39 -1.91
CA LEU A 159 1.30 5.31 -2.45
C LEU A 159 0.69 6.73 -2.47
N SER A 160 0.86 7.45 -3.58
CA SER A 160 0.25 8.77 -3.75
C SER A 160 -1.22 8.64 -4.11
N ILE A 161 -2.10 9.13 -3.22
CA ILE A 161 -3.55 9.29 -3.47
C ILE A 161 -3.82 10.58 -4.25
N ASP A 162 -2.90 11.55 -4.17
CA ASP A 162 -2.96 12.78 -4.96
C ASP A 162 -2.29 12.57 -6.33
N VAL A 163 -3.01 12.94 -7.38
CA VAL A 163 -2.57 12.94 -8.79
C VAL A 163 -1.61 14.09 -9.05
N ASP A 164 -0.63 14.31 -8.16
CA ASP A 164 0.48 15.17 -8.50
C ASP A 164 1.35 14.41 -9.48
N ILE A 165 1.27 14.84 -10.74
CA ILE A 165 2.06 14.32 -11.85
C ILE A 165 3.52 14.27 -11.38
N PRO A 166 4.17 13.08 -11.33
CA PRO A 166 5.52 12.99 -10.80
C PRO A 166 6.40 13.98 -11.53
N SER A 167 7.16 14.76 -10.78
CA SER A 167 8.03 15.82 -11.30
C SER A 167 8.86 15.27 -12.47
N ALA A 168 9.15 16.09 -13.47
CA ALA A 168 9.91 15.66 -14.64
C ALA A 168 11.27 15.03 -14.27
N SER A 169 11.84 15.41 -13.12
CA SER A 169 13.02 14.78 -12.51
C SER A 169 12.72 13.39 -11.94
N SER A 170 11.67 13.20 -11.13
CA SER A 170 11.27 11.89 -10.58
C SER A 170 11.01 10.87 -11.69
N LYS A 171 10.30 11.26 -12.76
CA LYS A 171 10.06 10.39 -13.93
C LYS A 171 11.35 9.89 -14.59
N LYS A 172 12.36 10.76 -14.74
CA LYS A 172 13.65 10.39 -15.33
C LYS A 172 14.46 9.48 -14.41
N ILE A 173 14.44 9.74 -13.10
CA ILE A 173 15.11 8.91 -12.10
C ILE A 173 14.52 7.50 -12.12
N VAL A 174 13.19 7.39 -12.10
CA VAL A 174 12.49 6.10 -12.19
C VAL A 174 12.85 5.38 -13.48
N LEU A 175 12.75 6.02 -14.64
CA LEU A 175 13.10 5.39 -15.93
C LEU A 175 14.55 4.86 -15.95
N SER A 176 15.50 5.65 -15.47
CA SER A 176 16.91 5.26 -15.37
C SER A 176 17.12 4.03 -14.46
N LEU A 177 16.44 4.01 -13.30
CA LEU A 177 16.50 2.87 -12.38
C LEU A 177 15.86 1.62 -12.97
N VAL A 178 14.67 1.75 -13.60
CA VAL A 178 14.01 0.61 -14.27
C VAL A 178 14.93 0.01 -15.31
N GLN A 179 15.52 0.85 -16.17
CA GLN A 179 16.39 0.40 -17.25
C GLN A 179 17.66 -0.28 -16.72
N THR A 180 18.24 0.24 -15.64
CA THR A 180 19.40 -0.36 -14.96
C THR A 180 19.05 -1.72 -14.35
N ILE A 181 17.91 -1.83 -13.66
CA ILE A 181 17.45 -3.10 -13.06
C ILE A 181 17.17 -4.12 -14.16
N MET A 182 16.48 -3.73 -15.24
CA MET A 182 16.23 -4.61 -16.38
C MET A 182 17.54 -5.11 -17.00
N HIS A 183 18.50 -4.21 -17.24
CA HIS A 183 19.81 -4.57 -17.80
C HIS A 183 20.52 -5.62 -16.94
N ASN A 184 20.53 -5.44 -15.62
CA ASN A 184 21.18 -6.36 -14.69
C ASN A 184 20.39 -7.67 -14.49
N SER A 185 19.06 -7.65 -14.63
CA SER A 185 18.18 -8.80 -14.36
C SER A 185 18.19 -9.86 -15.46
N VAL A 186 18.50 -9.48 -16.69
CA VAL A 186 18.62 -10.40 -17.83
C VAL A 186 19.97 -11.13 -17.84
N GLY A 187 20.81 -10.90 -16.81
CA GLY A 187 22.02 -11.65 -16.43
C GLY A 187 22.74 -12.31 -17.58
N LYS A 188 23.74 -11.63 -18.17
CA LYS A 188 24.59 -12.10 -19.29
C LYS A 188 23.85 -13.16 -20.13
N ARG A 189 23.06 -12.74 -21.13
CA ARG A 189 22.78 -13.61 -22.29
C ARG A 189 24.13 -14.21 -22.67
N SER A 190 24.46 -15.42 -22.23
CA SER A 190 25.76 -16.00 -22.50
C SER A 190 25.81 -16.08 -24.01
N PRO A 191 26.60 -15.22 -24.69
CA PRO A 191 26.88 -15.53 -26.06
C PRO A 191 27.76 -16.75 -25.90
N ASN A 192 27.28 -17.92 -26.31
CA ASN A 192 28.24 -18.92 -26.75
C ASN A 192 29.16 -18.15 -27.74
N PRO A 193 30.44 -17.88 -27.41
CA PRO A 193 31.23 -16.87 -28.12
C PRO A 193 31.49 -17.25 -29.58
N GLN A 194 31.06 -18.44 -30.00
CA GLN A 194 31.13 -18.93 -31.36
C GLN A 194 30.04 -18.39 -32.30
N ASN A 195 28.97 -17.75 -31.79
CA ASN A 195 27.83 -17.31 -32.63
C ASN A 195 27.58 -15.80 -32.69
N MET A 196 28.55 -14.95 -32.37
CA MET A 196 28.43 -13.52 -32.71
C MET A 196 28.87 -13.30 -34.17
N PRO A 197 27.99 -12.82 -35.07
CA PRO A 197 28.44 -12.31 -36.36
C PRO A 197 29.35 -11.11 -36.09
N ARG A 198 30.65 -11.30 -36.32
CA ARG A 198 31.61 -10.19 -36.32
C ARG A 198 31.20 -9.26 -37.45
N HIS A 199 30.92 -8.00 -37.11
CA HIS A 199 30.78 -6.95 -38.12
C HIS A 199 32.11 -6.85 -38.87
N ARG A 200 32.16 -7.38 -40.10
CA ARG A 200 33.25 -7.09 -41.02
C ARG A 200 33.05 -5.63 -41.43
N ARG A 201 34.05 -4.81 -41.14
CA ARG A 201 34.20 -3.54 -41.85
C ARG A 201 34.76 -3.91 -43.22
N GLU A 202 34.01 -3.59 -44.26
CA GLU A 202 34.58 -3.38 -45.60
C GLU A 202 35.27 -2.01 -45.64
#